data_AF-A0A7Z9Z8E8-F1
#
_entry.id   AF-A0A7Z9Z8E8-F1
#
_cell.length_a   1.000
_cell.length_b   1.000
_cell.length_c   1.000
_cell.angle_alpha   90.00
_cell.angle_beta   90.00
_cell.angle_gamma   90.00
#
_symmetry.space_group_name_H-M   'P 1'
#
loop_
_entity.id
_entity.type
_entity.pdbx_description
1 polymer ?
#
loop_
_entity_poly.entity_id
_entity_poly.type
_entity_poly.pdbx_seq_one_letter_code
_entity_poly.pdbx_strand_id
1 'polypeptide(L)'
;MESSRFEVFKQASKIATQPPTTEEIILAIFLILGFILFFIVIPFFIFRKYKEYISKKTFYQLAANNYGLEPEEIDFLWKLSREFNIEPSLLVTSYATFQKTIFKYIKKFGAQNLDLINKIRSKLGFNKLPEFVPISTTMDIDLYQPVTVIIGDEHYEGAVFENNEQYWAVLFIKAEPRHLHPGEEVIVSFIRPNDGRYIITTKVLDVTRQQGQLVAKLEHTDKLEKIQLRAYVRWPVNIPCKFAHFPLKYISSGKSLEEIISKLEFHDGIIKDISVGGIKLCVEEAEEKLKKIKEGSYILVSFYLNDTPFENIICEVVRTIKNPFSKGLCYGCSFVDLPKQYQQKIQQFIWEEQRKIIKLYKEGVS
;
A
#
# COMPACT_ATOMS: atom_id res chain seq x y z
N MET A 1 -33.64 -85.29 -15.11
CA MET A 1 -33.76 -85.15 -13.64
C MET A 1 -32.99 -83.91 -13.24
N GLU A 2 -33.73 -82.82 -13.05
CA GLU A 2 -33.21 -81.56 -12.51
C GLU A 2 -32.83 -81.79 -11.04
N SER A 3 -31.53 -81.93 -10.75
CA SER A 3 -31.01 -81.74 -9.39
C SER A 3 -31.06 -80.24 -9.09
N SER A 4 -32.29 -79.80 -8.80
CA SER A 4 -32.65 -78.90 -7.73
C SER A 4 -31.69 -77.71 -7.53
N ARG A 5 -32.01 -76.60 -8.21
CA ARG A 5 -31.60 -75.24 -7.81
C ARG A 5 -31.76 -74.99 -6.30
N PHE A 6 -32.67 -75.72 -5.64
CA PHE A 6 -32.94 -75.65 -4.22
C PHE A 6 -31.82 -76.25 -3.34
N GLU A 7 -31.11 -77.30 -3.79
CA GLU A 7 -29.95 -77.82 -3.06
C GLU A 7 -28.76 -76.87 -3.16
N VAL A 8 -28.55 -76.26 -4.33
CA VAL A 8 -27.57 -75.17 -4.52
C VAL A 8 -27.93 -73.98 -3.62
N PHE A 9 -29.22 -73.63 -3.52
CA PHE A 9 -29.69 -72.57 -2.62
C PHE A 9 -29.47 -72.90 -1.14
N LYS A 10 -29.69 -74.16 -0.74
CA LYS A 10 -29.52 -74.63 0.64
C LYS A 10 -28.04 -74.70 1.03
N GLN A 11 -27.16 -75.14 0.13
CA GLN A 11 -25.71 -75.09 0.34
C GLN A 11 -25.19 -73.65 0.38
N ALA A 12 -25.63 -72.80 -0.54
CA ALA A 12 -25.28 -71.38 -0.54
C ALA A 12 -25.73 -70.68 0.75
N SER A 13 -26.94 -70.97 1.23
CA SER A 13 -27.48 -70.44 2.50
C SER A 13 -26.68 -70.94 3.71
N LYS A 14 -26.24 -72.19 3.72
CA LYS A 14 -25.43 -72.76 4.80
C LYS A 14 -24.02 -72.17 4.86
N ILE A 15 -23.43 -71.82 3.71
CA ILE A 15 -22.16 -71.12 3.61
C ILE A 15 -22.33 -69.65 4.06
N ALA A 16 -23.42 -68.99 3.65
CA ALA A 16 -23.69 -67.59 3.99
C ALA A 16 -24.03 -67.34 5.47
N THR A 17 -24.31 -68.38 6.26
CA THR A 17 -24.71 -68.28 7.68
C THR A 17 -23.64 -68.74 8.66
N GLN A 18 -22.46 -69.17 8.18
CA GLN A 18 -21.34 -69.48 9.05
C GLN A 18 -20.69 -68.20 9.59
N PRO A 19 -20.33 -68.13 10.88
CA PRO A 19 -19.58 -67.00 11.41
C PRO A 19 -18.22 -66.95 10.72
N PRO A 20 -17.75 -65.75 10.33
CA PRO A 20 -16.49 -65.62 9.62
C PRO A 20 -15.34 -66.10 10.50
N THR A 21 -14.41 -66.81 9.87
CA THR A 21 -13.18 -67.28 10.53
C THR A 21 -12.24 -66.10 10.80
N THR A 22 -11.35 -66.23 11.78
CA THR A 22 -10.37 -65.19 12.12
C THR A 22 -9.51 -64.81 10.91
N GLU A 23 -9.19 -65.77 10.04
CA GLU A 23 -8.43 -65.55 8.80
C GLU A 23 -9.21 -64.69 7.80
N GLU A 24 -10.52 -64.93 7.64
CA GLU A 24 -11.40 -64.13 6.77
C GLU A 24 -11.55 -62.70 7.27
N ILE A 25 -11.64 -62.50 8.60
CA ILE A 25 -11.68 -61.17 9.21
C ILE A 25 -10.37 -60.41 8.94
N ILE A 26 -9.23 -61.07 9.14
CA ILE A 26 -7.91 -60.47 8.88
C ILE A 26 -7.77 -60.11 7.39
N LEU A 27 -8.16 -61.02 6.48
CA LEU A 27 -8.15 -60.78 5.04
C LEU A 27 -9.03 -59.58 4.65
N ALA A 28 -10.24 -59.49 5.20
CA ALA A 28 -11.15 -58.37 4.95
C ALA A 28 -10.56 -57.03 5.42
N ILE A 29 -9.89 -57.00 6.57
CA ILE A 29 -9.20 -55.80 7.07
C ILE A 29 -8.06 -55.39 6.11
N PHE A 30 -7.25 -56.35 5.64
CA PHE A 30 -6.19 -56.06 4.66
C PHE A 30 -6.75 -55.56 3.32
N LEU A 31 -7.87 -56.11 2.85
CA LEU A 31 -8.54 -55.63 1.63
C LEU A 31 -9.06 -54.21 1.80
N ILE A 32 -9.67 -53.87 2.94
CA ILE A 32 -10.14 -52.52 3.24
C ILE A 32 -8.96 -51.54 3.35
N LEU A 33 -7.90 -51.89 4.07
CA LEU A 33 -6.69 -51.07 4.17
C LEU A 33 -6.00 -50.89 2.81
N GLY A 34 -5.90 -51.96 2.02
CA GLY A 34 -5.39 -51.92 0.66
C GLY A 34 -6.23 -51.02 -0.25
N PHE A 35 -7.56 -51.08 -0.12
CA PHE A 35 -8.48 -50.21 -0.85
C PHE A 35 -8.30 -48.74 -0.46
N ILE A 36 -8.25 -48.43 0.83
CA ILE A 36 -8.01 -47.06 1.32
C ILE A 36 -6.65 -46.55 0.83
N LEU A 37 -5.60 -47.37 0.94
CA LEU A 37 -4.27 -47.01 0.48
C LEU A 37 -4.26 -46.70 -1.03
N PHE A 38 -4.87 -47.56 -1.84
CA PHE A 38 -4.83 -47.47 -3.30
C PHE A 38 -5.76 -46.41 -3.89
N PHE A 39 -6.96 -46.23 -3.35
CA PHE A 39 -7.96 -45.31 -3.90
C PHE A 39 -7.98 -43.93 -3.23
N ILE A 40 -7.46 -43.81 -2.01
CA ILE A 40 -7.48 -42.54 -1.28
C ILE A 40 -6.06 -42.01 -1.10
N VAL A 41 -5.19 -42.78 -0.44
CA VAL A 41 -3.87 -42.27 -0.02
C VAL A 41 -2.95 -42.02 -1.23
N ILE A 42 -2.76 -43.02 -2.09
CA ILE A 42 -1.89 -42.90 -3.27
C ILE A 42 -2.36 -41.77 -4.22
N PRO A 43 -3.64 -41.70 -4.63
CA PRO A 43 -4.14 -40.62 -5.49
C PRO A 43 -4.01 -39.25 -4.84
N PHE A 44 -4.22 -39.13 -3.53
CA PHE A 44 -4.03 -37.87 -2.81
C PHE A 44 -2.58 -37.38 -2.88
N PHE A 45 -1.59 -38.26 -2.65
CA PHE A 45 -0.18 -37.90 -2.76
C PHE A 45 0.24 -37.56 -4.19
N ILE A 46 -0.23 -38.32 -5.18
CA ILE A 46 0.02 -38.04 -6.61
C ILE A 46 -0.59 -36.69 -7.00
N PHE A 47 -1.85 -36.45 -6.63
CA PHE A 47 -2.54 -35.19 -6.89
C PHE A 47 -1.84 -34.01 -6.24
N ARG A 48 -1.37 -34.16 -4.98
CA ARG A 48 -0.61 -33.12 -4.29
C ARG A 48 0.71 -32.78 -5.02
N LYS A 49 1.49 -33.79 -5.41
CA LYS A 49 2.73 -33.58 -6.18
C LYS A 49 2.46 -32.97 -7.55
N TYR A 50 1.41 -33.42 -8.24
CA TYR A 50 1.01 -32.89 -9.54
C TYR A 50 0.56 -31.43 -9.45
N LYS A 51 -0.25 -31.09 -8.45
CA LYS A 51 -0.69 -29.71 -8.17
C LYS A 51 0.51 -28.80 -7.87
N GLU A 52 1.47 -29.28 -7.08
CA GLU A 52 2.69 -28.53 -6.77
C GLU A 52 3.55 -28.31 -8.02
N TYR A 53 3.71 -29.34 -8.85
CA TYR A 53 4.42 -29.26 -10.12
C TYR A 53 3.78 -28.23 -11.07
N ILE A 54 2.45 -28.28 -11.24
CA ILE A 54 1.72 -27.30 -12.05
C ILE A 54 1.91 -25.89 -11.48
N SER A 55 1.72 -25.72 -10.17
CA SER A 55 1.87 -24.43 -9.51
C SER A 55 3.27 -23.84 -9.70
N LYS A 56 4.33 -24.66 -9.56
CA LYS A 56 5.70 -24.25 -9.83
C LYS A 56 5.87 -23.84 -11.29
N LYS A 57 5.42 -24.68 -12.24
CA LYS A 57 5.53 -24.40 -13.67
C LYS A 57 4.81 -23.11 -14.07
N THR A 58 3.58 -22.89 -13.60
CA THR A 58 2.80 -21.68 -13.87
C THR A 58 3.48 -20.45 -13.28
N PHE A 59 4.01 -20.54 -12.05
CA PHE A 59 4.77 -19.46 -11.46
C PHE A 59 6.04 -19.13 -12.25
N TYR A 60 6.78 -20.14 -12.72
CA TYR A 60 7.96 -19.94 -13.57
C TYR A 60 7.62 -19.20 -14.85
N GLN A 61 6.54 -19.61 -15.52
CA GLN A 61 6.10 -18.95 -16.74
C GLN A 61 5.72 -17.49 -16.48
N LEU A 62 4.99 -17.21 -15.40
CA LEU A 62 4.64 -15.85 -15.00
C LEU A 62 5.90 -15.00 -14.72
N ALA A 63 6.81 -15.51 -13.89
CA ALA A 63 8.00 -14.80 -13.45
C ALA A 63 9.00 -14.55 -14.58
N ALA A 64 9.23 -15.54 -15.45
CA ALA A 64 10.13 -15.40 -16.58
C ALA A 64 9.53 -14.49 -17.67
N ASN A 65 8.29 -14.74 -18.10
CA ASN A 65 7.72 -14.06 -19.26
C ASN A 65 7.29 -12.62 -18.96
N ASN A 66 6.75 -12.36 -17.78
CA ASN A 66 6.19 -11.04 -17.47
C ASN A 66 7.20 -10.12 -16.76
N TYR A 67 8.22 -10.69 -16.11
CA TYR A 67 9.15 -9.94 -15.25
C TYR A 67 10.63 -10.19 -15.59
N GLY A 68 10.96 -11.06 -16.55
CA GLY A 68 12.34 -11.32 -16.95
C GLY A 68 13.22 -11.89 -15.83
N LEU A 69 12.63 -12.63 -14.89
CA LEU A 69 13.38 -13.26 -13.80
C LEU A 69 14.16 -14.49 -14.31
N GLU A 70 15.42 -14.61 -13.87
CA GLU A 70 16.29 -15.75 -14.15
C GLU A 70 15.89 -16.98 -13.31
N PRO A 71 16.23 -18.21 -13.74
CA PRO A 71 15.87 -19.42 -13.00
C PRO A 71 16.30 -19.41 -11.52
N GLU A 72 17.49 -18.88 -11.21
CA GLU A 72 17.99 -18.75 -9.83
C GLU A 72 17.10 -17.82 -8.99
N GLU A 73 16.68 -16.69 -9.56
CA GLU A 73 15.78 -15.72 -8.92
C GLU A 73 14.40 -16.33 -8.66
N ILE A 74 13.87 -17.07 -9.63
CA ILE A 74 12.58 -17.74 -9.52
C ILE A 74 12.64 -18.86 -8.45
N ASP A 75 13.70 -19.66 -8.43
CA ASP A 75 13.89 -20.70 -7.41
C ASP A 75 14.00 -20.09 -6.01
N PHE A 76 14.67 -18.95 -5.86
CA PHE A 76 14.73 -18.23 -4.60
C PHE A 76 13.34 -17.79 -4.13
N LEU A 77 12.56 -17.12 -4.99
CA LEU A 77 11.18 -16.72 -4.66
C LEU A 77 10.27 -17.93 -4.34
N TRP A 78 10.43 -19.02 -5.08
CA TRP A 78 9.70 -20.26 -4.84
C TRP A 78 10.02 -20.83 -3.45
N LYS A 79 11.30 -20.86 -3.08
CA LYS A 79 11.74 -21.28 -1.74
C LYS A 79 11.13 -20.39 -0.65
N LEU A 80 11.15 -19.06 -0.82
CA LEU A 80 10.53 -18.13 0.13
C LEU A 80 9.03 -18.36 0.28
N SER A 81 8.32 -18.57 -0.85
CA SER A 81 6.89 -18.90 -0.85
C SER A 81 6.60 -20.14 -0.01
N ARG A 82 7.41 -21.20 -0.17
CA ARG A 82 7.25 -22.44 0.60
C ARG A 82 7.58 -22.27 2.08
N GLU A 83 8.66 -21.55 2.37
CA GLU A 83 9.17 -21.32 3.72
C GLU A 83 8.18 -20.51 4.57
N PHE A 84 7.58 -19.48 4.00
CA PHE A 84 6.70 -18.56 4.71
C PHE A 84 5.20 -18.80 4.44
N ASN A 85 4.87 -19.86 3.70
CA ASN A 85 3.51 -20.23 3.29
C ASN A 85 2.76 -19.09 2.59
N ILE A 86 3.40 -18.51 1.57
CA ILE A 86 2.90 -17.37 0.79
C ILE A 86 2.62 -17.84 -0.63
N GLU A 87 1.56 -17.34 -1.25
CA GLU A 87 1.27 -17.64 -2.65
C GLU A 87 2.40 -17.08 -3.55
N PRO A 88 3.06 -17.90 -4.41
CA PRO A 88 4.21 -17.47 -5.21
C PRO A 88 3.90 -16.26 -6.12
N SER A 89 2.70 -16.24 -6.71
CA SER A 89 2.23 -15.17 -7.60
C SER A 89 2.23 -13.80 -6.91
N LEU A 90 1.95 -13.75 -5.61
CA LEU A 90 1.94 -12.51 -4.82
C LEU A 90 3.34 -11.95 -4.60
N LEU A 91 4.39 -12.79 -4.60
CA LEU A 91 5.76 -12.32 -4.46
C LEU A 91 6.26 -11.50 -5.66
N VAL A 92 5.67 -11.71 -6.84
CA VAL A 92 6.01 -10.96 -8.06
C VAL A 92 4.99 -9.88 -8.41
N THR A 93 3.75 -9.98 -7.90
CA THR A 93 2.67 -9.04 -8.22
C THR A 93 2.40 -7.99 -7.14
N SER A 94 2.73 -8.28 -5.88
CA SER A 94 2.42 -7.44 -4.72
C SER A 94 3.69 -6.98 -4.02
N TYR A 95 3.97 -5.67 -4.11
CA TYR A 95 5.06 -5.02 -3.39
C TYR A 95 5.01 -5.33 -1.88
N ALA A 96 3.85 -5.15 -1.26
CA ALA A 96 3.67 -5.36 0.18
C ALA A 96 3.98 -6.80 0.60
N THR A 97 3.54 -7.78 -0.21
CA THR A 97 3.79 -9.20 0.07
C THR A 97 5.27 -9.53 -0.11
N PHE A 98 5.88 -9.08 -1.20
CA PHE A 98 7.32 -9.22 -1.43
C PHE A 98 8.11 -8.66 -0.25
N GLN A 99 7.85 -7.41 0.12
CA GLN A 99 8.62 -6.70 1.13
C GLN A 99 8.48 -7.31 2.53
N LYS A 100 7.27 -7.70 2.95
CA LYS A 100 7.07 -8.42 4.22
C LYS A 100 7.74 -9.79 4.22
N THR A 101 7.83 -10.45 3.06
CA THR A 101 8.52 -11.74 2.94
C THR A 101 10.04 -11.56 3.06
N ILE A 102 10.59 -10.54 2.40
CA ILE A 102 12.00 -10.17 2.53
C ILE A 102 12.34 -9.80 3.96
N PHE A 103 11.49 -9.02 4.64
CA PHE A 103 11.63 -8.70 6.06
C PHE A 103 11.73 -9.97 6.93
N LYS A 104 10.78 -10.89 6.76
CA LYS A 104 10.78 -12.18 7.50
C LYS A 104 12.01 -13.01 7.21
N TYR A 105 12.43 -13.04 5.94
CA TYR A 105 13.64 -13.74 5.51
C TYR A 105 14.89 -13.18 6.18
N ILE A 106 15.08 -11.86 6.15
CA ILE A 106 16.24 -11.20 6.78
C ILE A 106 16.21 -11.42 8.30
N LYS A 107 15.04 -11.31 8.94
CA LYS A 107 14.90 -11.58 10.38
C LYS A 107 15.28 -13.01 10.76
N LYS A 108 14.99 -13.98 9.89
CA LYS A 108 15.24 -15.41 10.16
C LYS A 108 16.65 -15.86 9.81
N PHE A 109 17.19 -15.40 8.68
CA PHE A 109 18.45 -15.92 8.11
C PHE A 109 19.58 -14.87 8.10
N GLY A 110 19.30 -13.63 8.49
CA GLY A 110 20.22 -12.50 8.41
C GLY A 110 20.33 -11.92 7.00
N ALA A 111 21.33 -11.07 6.80
CA ALA A 111 21.60 -10.34 5.55
C ALA A 111 22.25 -11.22 4.46
N GLN A 112 21.75 -12.44 4.26
CA GLN A 112 22.21 -13.33 3.19
C GLN A 112 21.47 -13.04 1.88
N ASN A 113 22.10 -13.24 0.72
CA ASN A 113 21.47 -13.07 -0.60
C ASN A 113 20.95 -11.65 -0.90
N LEU A 114 21.50 -10.60 -0.25
CA LEU A 114 21.10 -9.22 -0.49
C LEU A 114 21.21 -8.80 -1.97
N ASP A 115 22.29 -9.19 -2.63
CA ASP A 115 22.48 -8.89 -4.06
C ASP A 115 21.39 -9.50 -4.94
N LEU A 116 20.98 -10.73 -4.63
CA LEU A 116 19.90 -11.42 -5.33
C LEU A 116 18.55 -10.74 -5.06
N ILE A 117 18.28 -10.38 -3.81
CA ILE A 117 17.07 -9.64 -3.42
C ILE A 117 16.99 -8.31 -4.16
N ASN A 118 18.10 -7.56 -4.24
CA ASN A 118 18.18 -6.29 -4.94
C ASN A 118 17.94 -6.44 -6.45
N LYS A 119 18.53 -7.44 -7.09
CA LYS A 119 18.26 -7.75 -8.51
C LYS A 119 16.79 -8.03 -8.77
N ILE A 120 16.18 -8.91 -7.96
CA ILE A 120 14.76 -9.25 -8.06
C ILE A 120 13.89 -8.01 -7.84
N ARG A 121 14.15 -7.25 -6.77
CA ARG A 121 13.43 -6.01 -6.45
C ARG A 121 13.46 -5.03 -7.62
N SER A 122 14.60 -4.91 -8.29
CA SER A 122 14.75 -4.06 -9.46
C SER A 122 13.95 -4.55 -10.66
N LYS A 123 14.02 -5.84 -10.99
CA LYS A 123 13.27 -6.43 -12.10
C LYS A 123 11.75 -6.38 -11.89
N LEU A 124 11.30 -6.45 -10.64
CA LEU A 124 9.88 -6.33 -10.29
C LEU A 124 9.37 -4.88 -10.26
N GLY A 125 10.26 -3.88 -10.39
CA GLY A 125 9.88 -2.47 -10.25
C GLY A 125 9.58 -2.06 -8.81
N PHE A 126 10.12 -2.80 -7.83
CA PHE A 126 9.89 -2.60 -6.39
C PHE A 126 10.97 -1.76 -5.71
N ASN A 127 11.80 -1.05 -6.48
CA ASN A 127 12.86 -0.19 -5.93
C ASN A 127 12.35 1.07 -5.24
N LYS A 128 11.18 1.56 -5.65
CA LYS A 128 10.57 2.75 -5.08
C LYS A 128 9.09 2.50 -4.85
N LEU A 129 8.59 2.97 -3.72
CA LEU A 129 7.17 2.89 -3.40
C LEU A 129 6.50 4.22 -3.78
N PRO A 130 5.46 4.23 -4.65
CA PRO A 130 4.73 5.45 -4.91
C PRO A 130 4.16 6.04 -3.60
N GLU A 131 4.14 7.37 -3.49
CA GLU A 131 3.74 8.09 -2.26
C GLU A 131 2.34 7.70 -1.77
N PHE A 132 1.43 7.36 -2.67
CA PHE A 132 0.05 7.00 -2.36
C PHE A 132 -0.13 5.53 -1.94
N VAL A 133 0.90 4.69 -2.06
CA VAL A 133 0.83 3.27 -1.67
C VAL A 133 1.34 3.11 -0.24
N PRO A 134 0.56 2.60 0.72
CA PRO A 134 0.98 2.47 2.11
C PRO A 134 2.29 1.69 2.28
N ILE A 135 3.14 2.14 3.21
CA ILE A 135 4.34 1.39 3.59
C ILE A 135 3.96 0.10 4.31
N SER A 136 4.74 -0.95 4.09
CA SER A 136 4.51 -2.27 4.67
C SER A 136 5.49 -2.60 5.78
N THR A 137 6.69 -2.03 5.73
CA THR A 137 7.75 -2.20 6.73
C THR A 137 8.54 -0.90 6.89
N THR A 138 9.31 -0.78 7.97
CA THR A 138 10.28 0.33 8.15
C THR A 138 11.35 0.40 7.06
N MET A 139 11.60 -0.68 6.31
CA MET A 139 12.53 -0.65 5.17
C MET A 139 12.01 0.20 4.01
N ASP A 140 10.73 0.59 4.03
CA ASP A 140 10.10 1.38 2.97
C ASP A 140 10.17 2.89 3.26
N ILE A 141 10.76 3.28 4.39
CA ILE A 141 10.84 4.69 4.79
C ILE A 141 11.96 5.37 4.00
N ASP A 142 11.61 6.44 3.30
CA ASP A 142 12.57 7.21 2.50
C ASP A 142 13.65 7.86 3.38
N LEU A 143 14.86 7.97 2.83
CA LEU A 143 15.92 8.77 3.44
C LEU A 143 15.49 10.24 3.54
N TYR A 144 15.96 10.91 4.59
CA TYR A 144 15.63 12.29 4.96
C TYR A 144 14.16 12.53 5.30
N GLN A 145 13.32 11.50 5.39
CA GLN A 145 11.96 11.61 5.91
C GLN A 145 12.01 12.25 7.30
N PRO A 146 11.38 13.42 7.51
CA PRO A 146 11.30 14.03 8.82
C PRO A 146 10.45 13.14 9.75
N VAL A 147 10.95 12.93 10.96
CA VAL A 147 10.32 12.09 11.99
C VAL A 147 10.27 12.84 13.32
N THR A 148 9.32 12.45 14.16
CA THR A 148 9.29 12.78 15.58
C THR A 148 9.58 11.50 16.36
N VAL A 149 10.66 11.51 17.15
CA VAL A 149 11.01 10.43 18.07
C VAL A 149 10.47 10.80 19.44
N ILE A 150 9.71 9.90 20.05
CA ILE A 150 9.04 10.07 21.33
C ILE A 150 9.66 9.09 22.32
N ILE A 151 10.21 9.62 23.41
CA ILE A 151 10.90 8.89 24.47
C ILE A 151 10.26 9.31 25.79
N GLY A 152 9.49 8.42 26.41
CA GLY A 152 8.60 8.80 27.52
C GLY A 152 7.62 9.89 27.07
N ASP A 153 7.64 11.04 27.75
CA ASP A 153 6.79 12.20 27.44
C ASP A 153 7.51 13.27 26.58
N GLU A 154 8.77 13.01 26.19
CA GLU A 154 9.58 13.97 25.45
C GLU A 154 9.53 13.73 23.94
N HIS A 155 9.48 14.82 23.17
CA HIS A 155 9.37 14.81 21.72
C HIS A 155 10.61 15.42 21.07
N TYR A 156 11.24 14.66 20.19
CA TYR A 156 12.47 15.03 19.52
C TYR A 156 12.29 15.05 18.00
N GLU A 157 12.72 16.13 17.36
CA GLU A 157 12.75 16.23 15.90
C GLU A 157 13.99 15.53 15.33
N GLY A 158 13.77 14.64 14.37
CA GLY A 158 14.82 13.95 13.66
C GLY A 158 14.52 13.75 12.18
N ALA A 159 15.46 13.14 11.48
CA ALA A 159 15.26 12.68 10.11
C ALA A 159 15.89 11.30 9.93
N VAL A 160 15.29 10.49 9.06
CA VAL A 160 15.88 9.21 8.66
C VAL A 160 17.19 9.48 7.94
N PHE A 161 18.29 8.97 8.47
CA PHE A 161 19.63 9.22 7.98
C PHE A 161 20.18 8.03 7.18
N GLU A 162 19.91 6.81 7.65
CA GLU A 162 20.25 5.56 6.97
C GLU A 162 19.04 4.62 7.00
N ASN A 163 18.86 3.83 5.96
CA ASN A 163 17.87 2.76 5.91
C ASN A 163 18.41 1.65 5.00
N ASN A 164 18.84 0.54 5.61
CA ASN A 164 19.37 -0.63 4.92
C ASN A 164 18.60 -1.88 5.36
N GLU A 165 18.97 -3.09 4.93
CA GLU A 165 18.23 -4.29 5.27
C GLU A 165 18.36 -4.74 6.74
N GLN A 166 19.36 -4.25 7.47
CA GLN A 166 19.63 -4.65 8.85
C GLN A 166 19.03 -3.69 9.88
N TYR A 167 19.13 -2.38 9.61
CA TYR A 167 18.64 -1.33 10.48
C TYR A 167 18.30 -0.07 9.68
N TRP A 168 17.58 0.81 10.35
CA TRP A 168 17.42 2.21 9.94
C TRP A 168 17.90 3.11 11.07
N ALA A 169 18.34 4.31 10.73
CA ALA A 169 18.92 5.24 11.68
C ALA A 169 18.21 6.59 11.61
N VAL A 170 17.99 7.19 12.77
CA VAL A 170 17.44 8.54 12.90
C VAL A 170 18.52 9.46 13.47
N LEU A 171 18.75 10.57 12.78
CA LEU A 171 19.62 11.66 13.19
C LEU A 171 18.77 12.74 13.88
N PHE A 172 19.19 13.20 15.06
CA PHE A 172 18.50 14.25 15.82
C PHE A 172 18.96 15.64 15.36
N ILE A 173 18.02 16.55 15.06
CA ILE A 173 18.33 17.82 14.37
C ILE A 173 18.50 19.00 15.36
N LYS A 174 17.50 19.21 16.23
CA LYS A 174 17.45 20.42 17.10
C LYS A 174 17.80 20.12 18.55
N ALA A 175 17.19 19.09 19.11
CA ALA A 175 17.36 18.68 20.50
C ALA A 175 17.76 17.20 20.52
N GLU A 176 18.76 16.88 21.34
CA GLU A 176 19.24 15.52 21.54
C GLU A 176 18.68 14.95 22.85
N PRO A 177 18.18 13.71 22.87
CA PRO A 177 17.81 13.05 24.11
C PRO A 177 19.03 12.79 24.98
N ARG A 178 18.93 13.11 26.28
CA ARG A 178 20.02 12.91 27.25
C ARG A 178 20.19 11.46 27.69
N HIS A 179 19.13 10.67 27.61
CA HIS A 179 19.03 9.33 28.22
C HIS A 179 18.64 8.25 27.21
N LEU A 180 19.06 8.38 25.95
CA LEU A 180 18.78 7.35 24.95
C LEU A 180 19.84 6.24 25.01
N HIS A 181 19.42 5.02 25.31
CA HIS A 181 20.31 3.88 25.45
C HIS A 181 19.96 2.71 24.52
N PRO A 182 20.96 1.94 24.05
CA PRO A 182 20.70 0.67 23.39
C PRO A 182 19.84 -0.24 24.26
N GLY A 183 18.81 -0.84 23.68
CA GLY A 183 17.86 -1.68 24.40
C GLY A 183 16.50 -1.04 24.65
N GLU A 184 16.41 0.29 24.63
CA GLU A 184 15.17 1.01 24.93
C GLU A 184 14.17 0.93 23.79
N GLU A 185 12.88 0.96 24.13
CA GLU A 185 11.80 1.10 23.16
C GLU A 185 11.46 2.58 22.98
N VAL A 186 11.34 3.00 21.72
CA VAL A 186 10.98 4.37 21.32
C VAL A 186 9.82 4.34 20.35
N ILE A 187 9.04 5.41 20.35
CA ILE A 187 7.97 5.60 19.37
C ILE A 187 8.45 6.60 18.33
N VAL A 188 8.40 6.21 17.05
CA VAL A 188 8.69 7.10 15.92
C VAL A 188 7.40 7.41 15.18
N SER A 189 7.10 8.69 14.98
CA SER A 189 5.96 9.12 14.18
C SER A 189 6.39 10.02 13.03
N PHE A 190 5.77 9.84 11.87
CA PHE A 190 5.94 10.75 10.74
C PHE A 190 4.69 10.81 9.87
N ILE A 191 4.62 11.84 9.03
CA ILE A 191 3.54 12.01 8.05
C ILE A 191 4.12 11.73 6.67
N ARG A 192 3.53 10.77 5.97
CA ARG A 192 3.81 10.52 4.57
C ARG A 192 2.82 11.28 3.69
N PRO A 193 3.28 12.09 2.72
CA PRO A 193 2.40 12.81 1.81
C PRO A 193 1.38 11.88 1.12
N ASN A 194 0.14 12.34 0.96
CA ASN A 194 -0.94 11.62 0.27
C ASN A 194 -1.34 10.25 0.82
N ASP A 195 -0.81 9.86 1.99
CA ASP A 195 -1.03 8.55 2.59
C ASP A 195 -1.61 8.68 4.02
N GLY A 196 -0.78 8.98 5.02
CA GLY A 196 -1.23 9.07 6.41
C GLY A 196 -0.10 9.39 7.40
N ARG A 197 -0.45 9.40 8.68
CA ARG A 197 0.53 9.41 9.78
C ARG A 197 0.86 7.97 10.13
N TYR A 198 2.15 7.67 10.22
CA TYR A 198 2.64 6.41 10.74
C TYR A 198 3.13 6.60 12.17
N ILE A 199 2.86 5.59 13.00
CA ILE A 199 3.34 5.46 14.37
C ILE A 199 3.99 4.08 14.49
N ILE A 200 5.22 4.06 14.97
CA ILE A 200 6.09 2.89 14.96
C ILE A 200 6.70 2.75 16.34
N THR A 201 6.43 1.65 17.01
CA THR A 201 7.18 1.28 18.22
C THR A 201 8.34 0.39 17.81
N THR A 202 9.56 0.79 18.15
CA THR A 202 10.78 0.05 17.81
C THR A 202 11.83 0.16 18.89
N LYS A 203 12.81 -0.75 18.84
CA LYS A 203 13.91 -0.84 19.80
C LYS A 203 15.16 -0.14 19.28
N VAL A 204 15.86 0.57 20.15
CA VAL A 204 17.18 1.14 19.88
C VAL A 204 18.21 0.02 19.89
N LEU A 205 18.88 -0.18 18.77
CA LEU A 205 19.96 -1.16 18.63
C LEU A 205 21.30 -0.58 19.08
N ASP A 206 21.56 0.68 18.74
CA ASP A 206 22.84 1.34 18.97
C ASP A 206 22.65 2.86 18.93
N VAL A 207 23.51 3.60 19.63
CA VAL A 207 23.49 5.06 19.67
C VAL A 207 24.91 5.57 19.41
N THR A 208 25.07 6.27 18.29
CA THR A 208 26.36 6.77 17.83
C THR A 208 26.31 8.29 17.63
N ARG A 209 27.47 8.91 17.40
CA ARG A 209 27.54 10.31 16.94
C ARG A 209 28.13 10.35 15.54
N GLN A 210 27.43 10.98 14.61
CA GLN A 210 27.95 11.29 13.28
C GLN A 210 28.02 12.80 13.10
N GLN A 211 29.21 13.30 12.75
CA GLN A 211 29.46 14.74 12.57
C GLN A 211 29.02 15.60 13.78
N GLY A 212 29.15 15.05 14.99
CA GLY A 212 28.77 15.72 16.24
C GLY A 212 27.29 15.59 16.62
N GLN A 213 26.42 15.11 15.74
CA GLN A 213 25.00 14.90 16.00
C GLN A 213 24.72 13.47 16.48
N LEU A 214 23.79 13.32 17.42
CA LEU A 214 23.33 12.02 17.88
C LEU A 214 22.57 11.26 16.78
N VAL A 215 22.88 9.97 16.62
CA VAL A 215 22.24 9.05 15.69
C VAL A 215 21.82 7.80 16.44
N ALA A 216 20.54 7.46 16.39
CA ALA A 216 20.01 6.22 16.95
C ALA A 216 19.74 5.21 15.82
N LYS A 217 20.38 4.05 15.87
CA LYS A 217 20.05 2.90 15.02
C LYS A 217 18.88 2.15 15.65
N LEU A 218 17.86 1.89 14.85
CA LEU A 218 16.58 1.34 15.26
C LEU A 218 16.34 0.00 14.57
N GLU A 219 15.66 -0.90 15.28
CA GLU A 219 15.25 -2.19 14.72
C GLU A 219 14.18 -2.00 13.65
N HIS A 220 14.21 -2.85 12.62
CA HIS A 220 13.12 -2.90 11.66
C HIS A 220 11.88 -3.61 12.20
N THR A 221 10.72 -3.15 11.76
CA THR A 221 9.43 -3.75 12.11
C THR A 221 8.45 -3.66 10.95
N ASP A 222 7.54 -4.64 10.89
CA ASP A 222 6.35 -4.65 10.05
C ASP A 222 5.08 -4.29 10.84
N LYS A 223 5.22 -3.99 12.13
CA LYS A 223 4.15 -3.50 13.02
C LYS A 223 4.10 -1.98 12.96
N LEU A 224 3.34 -1.47 11.99
CA LEU A 224 3.14 -0.06 11.74
C LEU A 224 1.68 0.30 12.03
N GLU A 225 1.44 1.31 12.85
CA GLU A 225 0.10 1.89 13.00
C GLU A 225 -0.04 3.04 12.01
N LYS A 226 -1.14 3.03 11.23
CA LYS A 226 -1.46 4.08 10.27
C LYS A 226 -2.73 4.81 10.69
N ILE A 227 -2.61 6.13 10.87
CA ILE A 227 -3.74 7.04 11.07
C ILE A 227 -4.00 7.80 9.77
N GLN A 228 -5.18 7.57 9.19
CA GLN A 228 -5.62 8.27 7.98
C GLN A 228 -5.98 9.73 8.32
N LEU A 229 -5.15 10.68 7.86
CA LEU A 229 -5.34 12.10 8.19
C LEU A 229 -6.34 12.84 7.29
N ARG A 230 -6.72 12.23 6.14
CA ARG A 230 -7.57 12.86 5.14
C ARG A 230 -8.63 11.88 4.67
N ALA A 231 -9.88 12.35 4.56
CA ALA A 231 -10.98 11.58 3.99
C ALA A 231 -10.77 11.25 2.51
N TYR A 232 -10.09 12.13 1.78
CA TYR A 232 -9.85 12.00 0.33
C TYR A 232 -8.36 12.16 0.00
N VAL A 233 -7.90 11.36 -0.96
CA VAL A 233 -6.56 11.49 -1.56
C VAL A 233 -6.48 12.79 -2.34
N ARG A 234 -5.36 13.51 -2.19
CA ARG A 234 -5.02 14.67 -3.01
C ARG A 234 -4.06 14.24 -4.09
N TRP A 235 -4.38 14.57 -5.32
CA TRP A 235 -3.54 14.29 -6.46
C TRP A 235 -2.84 15.58 -6.92
N PRO A 236 -1.50 15.59 -7.03
CA PRO A 236 -0.78 16.74 -7.54
C PRO A 236 -1.15 16.94 -9.01
N VAL A 237 -1.46 18.19 -9.37
CA VAL A 237 -1.83 18.60 -10.73
C VAL A 237 -1.23 19.97 -11.04
N ASN A 238 -1.32 20.40 -12.30
CA ASN A 238 -0.92 21.75 -12.71
C ASN A 238 -1.97 22.28 -13.70
N ILE A 239 -3.17 22.55 -13.20
CA ILE A 239 -4.34 22.90 -14.04
C ILE A 239 -4.56 24.42 -13.97
N PRO A 240 -4.51 25.15 -15.09
CA PRO A 240 -4.91 26.54 -15.14
C PRO A 240 -6.39 26.70 -14.76
N CYS A 241 -6.70 27.73 -13.99
CA CYS A 241 -8.07 28.03 -13.56
C CYS A 241 -8.30 29.54 -13.53
N LYS A 242 -9.57 29.92 -13.62
CA LYS A 242 -10.05 31.28 -13.31
C LYS A 242 -10.77 31.23 -11.98
N PHE A 243 -10.55 32.23 -11.13
CA PHE A 243 -11.26 32.30 -9.86
C PHE A 243 -11.61 33.73 -9.46
N ALA A 244 -12.66 33.88 -8.65
CA ALA A 244 -13.07 35.17 -8.11
C ALA A 244 -13.47 35.03 -6.65
N HIS A 245 -13.24 36.08 -5.85
CA HIS A 245 -13.79 36.14 -4.50
C HIS A 245 -15.32 36.18 -4.57
N PHE A 246 -15.99 35.34 -3.80
CA PHE A 246 -17.44 35.18 -3.80
C PHE A 246 -18.03 35.64 -2.46
N PRO A 247 -18.54 36.87 -2.35
CA PRO A 247 -19.09 37.39 -1.10
C PRO A 247 -20.33 36.61 -0.62
N LEU A 248 -20.31 36.17 0.64
CA LEU A 248 -21.42 35.47 1.32
C LEU A 248 -22.78 36.17 1.17
N LYS A 249 -22.81 37.51 1.13
CA LYS A 249 -24.03 38.30 0.93
C LYS A 249 -24.83 37.88 -0.31
N TYR A 250 -24.17 37.30 -1.31
CA TYR A 250 -24.82 36.85 -2.53
C TYR A 250 -25.56 35.52 -2.36
N ILE A 251 -25.06 34.63 -1.49
CA ILE A 251 -25.71 33.35 -1.16
C ILE A 251 -27.11 33.58 -0.58
N SER A 252 -27.28 34.63 0.23
CA SER A 252 -28.55 34.95 0.90
C SER A 252 -29.42 35.95 0.12
N SER A 253 -28.98 36.44 -1.05
CA SER A 253 -29.61 37.58 -1.73
C SER A 253 -30.77 37.22 -2.67
N GLY A 254 -31.01 35.93 -2.93
CA GLY A 254 -32.04 35.46 -3.87
C GLY A 254 -31.80 35.85 -5.34
N LYS A 255 -30.66 36.47 -5.66
CA LYS A 255 -30.25 36.82 -7.03
C LYS A 255 -29.78 35.60 -7.80
N SER A 256 -29.97 35.60 -9.12
CA SER A 256 -29.46 34.53 -9.98
C SER A 256 -27.92 34.51 -9.98
N LEU A 257 -27.33 33.32 -10.13
CA LEU A 257 -25.89 33.13 -10.11
C LEU A 257 -25.21 33.91 -11.26
N GLU A 258 -25.87 34.02 -12.42
CA GLU A 258 -25.39 34.74 -13.59
C GLU A 258 -25.27 36.25 -13.33
N GLU A 259 -26.26 36.85 -12.68
CA GLU A 259 -26.22 38.29 -12.33
C GLU A 259 -25.06 38.57 -11.36
N ILE A 260 -24.77 37.65 -10.45
CA ILE A 260 -23.65 37.77 -9.51
C ILE A 260 -22.33 37.62 -10.24
N ILE A 261 -22.16 36.57 -11.05
CA ILE A 261 -20.93 36.28 -11.80
C ILE A 261 -20.52 37.45 -12.68
N SER A 262 -21.46 38.12 -13.35
CA SER A 262 -21.19 39.27 -14.21
C SER A 262 -20.51 40.46 -13.50
N LYS A 263 -20.59 40.51 -12.17
CA LYS A 263 -20.03 41.57 -11.32
C LYS A 263 -18.74 41.18 -10.62
N LEU A 264 -18.28 39.94 -10.81
CA LEU A 264 -17.08 39.42 -10.17
C LEU A 264 -15.83 39.71 -11.01
N GLU A 265 -14.75 40.05 -10.32
CA GLU A 265 -13.43 40.21 -10.89
C GLU A 265 -12.73 38.84 -10.87
N PHE A 266 -12.52 38.25 -12.05
CA PHE A 266 -11.84 36.96 -12.19
C PHE A 266 -10.33 37.15 -12.34
N HIS A 267 -9.59 36.31 -11.63
CA HIS A 267 -8.14 36.23 -11.63
C HIS A 267 -7.67 34.88 -12.18
N ASP A 268 -6.49 34.86 -12.77
CA ASP A 268 -5.81 33.63 -13.15
C ASP A 268 -5.15 32.96 -11.95
N GLY A 269 -5.23 31.64 -11.92
CA GLY A 269 -4.57 30.82 -10.91
C GLY A 269 -4.24 29.43 -11.45
N ILE A 270 -3.53 28.66 -10.63
CA ILE A 270 -3.13 27.30 -10.96
C ILE A 270 -3.54 26.38 -9.82
N ILE A 271 -4.32 25.35 -10.12
CA ILE A 271 -4.61 24.27 -9.20
C ILE A 271 -3.38 23.37 -9.13
N LYS A 272 -2.79 23.25 -7.94
CA LYS A 272 -1.59 22.45 -7.66
C LYS A 272 -1.89 21.07 -7.08
N ASP A 273 -3.04 20.91 -6.44
CA ASP A 273 -3.57 19.60 -6.08
C ASP A 273 -5.10 19.59 -6.12
N ILE A 274 -5.69 18.42 -6.37
CA ILE A 274 -7.13 18.20 -6.42
C ILE A 274 -7.52 16.93 -5.66
N SER A 275 -8.67 16.97 -5.00
CA SER A 275 -9.31 15.84 -4.34
C SER A 275 -10.82 15.94 -4.50
N VAL A 276 -11.56 14.88 -4.17
CA VAL A 276 -13.03 14.93 -4.18
C VAL A 276 -13.58 16.02 -3.25
N GLY A 277 -12.87 16.34 -2.17
CA GLY A 277 -13.30 17.35 -1.20
C GLY A 277 -12.83 18.78 -1.50
N GLY A 278 -11.92 19.01 -2.44
CA GLY A 278 -11.39 20.36 -2.66
C GLY A 278 -10.09 20.41 -3.45
N ILE A 279 -9.55 21.62 -3.57
CA ILE A 279 -8.38 21.97 -4.39
C ILE A 279 -7.38 22.82 -3.61
N LYS A 280 -6.11 22.76 -4.02
CA LYS A 280 -5.11 23.79 -3.68
C LYS A 280 -4.92 24.71 -4.88
N LEU A 281 -5.40 25.94 -4.77
CA LEU A 281 -5.25 26.97 -5.78
C LEU A 281 -4.06 27.86 -5.44
N CYS A 282 -3.19 28.15 -6.39
CA CYS A 282 -2.03 29.03 -6.20
C CYS A 282 -1.98 30.13 -7.26
N VAL A 283 -1.50 31.31 -6.87
CA VAL A 283 -1.13 32.40 -7.76
C VAL A 283 0.36 32.68 -7.61
N GLU A 284 1.04 32.97 -8.72
CA GLU A 284 2.49 33.22 -8.73
C GLU A 284 2.83 34.58 -8.11
N GLU A 285 2.01 35.60 -8.39
CA GLU A 285 2.10 36.92 -7.80
C GLU A 285 0.76 37.34 -7.20
N ALA A 286 0.72 37.50 -5.87
CA ALA A 286 -0.50 37.89 -5.18
C ALA A 286 -0.65 39.41 -5.11
N GLU A 287 -1.63 39.94 -5.83
CA GLU A 287 -2.08 41.33 -5.69
C GLU A 287 -2.65 41.61 -4.28
N GLU A 288 -2.66 42.88 -3.86
CA GLU A 288 -3.17 43.29 -2.54
C GLU A 288 -4.63 42.88 -2.30
N LYS A 289 -5.45 42.83 -3.36
CA LYS A 289 -6.84 42.35 -3.26
C LYS A 289 -6.90 40.87 -2.91
N LEU A 290 -6.04 40.05 -3.50
CA LEU A 290 -5.99 38.60 -3.25
C LEU A 290 -5.54 38.31 -1.82
N LYS A 291 -4.59 39.09 -1.29
CA LYS A 291 -4.15 38.96 0.11
C LYS A 291 -5.26 39.20 1.14
N LYS A 292 -6.38 39.82 0.75
CA LYS A 292 -7.56 40.03 1.62
C LYS A 292 -8.47 38.80 1.70
N ILE A 293 -8.32 37.82 0.81
CA ILE A 293 -9.07 36.56 0.90
C ILE A 293 -8.50 35.76 2.08
N LYS A 294 -9.33 35.56 3.10
CA LYS A 294 -8.96 34.88 4.35
C LYS A 294 -9.67 33.54 4.49
N GLU A 295 -9.23 32.76 5.46
CA GLU A 295 -9.92 31.55 5.89
C GLU A 295 -11.38 31.85 6.24
N GLY A 296 -12.30 30.96 5.84
CA GLY A 296 -13.74 31.15 5.91
C GLY A 296 -14.36 32.01 4.80
N SER A 297 -13.54 32.57 3.90
CA SER A 297 -14.06 33.26 2.70
C SER A 297 -14.46 32.25 1.62
N TYR A 298 -15.30 32.66 0.67
CA TYR A 298 -15.70 31.82 -0.45
C TYR A 298 -15.11 32.36 -1.75
N ILE A 299 -14.82 31.45 -2.67
CA ILE A 299 -14.37 31.76 -4.02
C ILE A 299 -15.18 30.95 -5.03
N LEU A 300 -15.36 31.49 -6.22
CA LEU A 300 -15.81 30.75 -7.39
C LEU A 300 -14.60 30.35 -8.20
N VAL A 301 -14.55 29.10 -8.67
CA VAL A 301 -13.43 28.57 -9.46
C VAL A 301 -13.97 27.88 -10.71
N SER A 302 -13.35 28.16 -11.84
CA SER A 302 -13.63 27.53 -13.13
C SER A 302 -12.35 26.93 -13.72
N PHE A 303 -12.41 25.66 -14.12
CA PHE A 303 -11.28 24.92 -14.70
C PHE A 303 -11.73 23.75 -15.58
N TYR A 304 -10.79 23.15 -16.29
CA TYR A 304 -11.02 21.92 -17.07
C TYR A 304 -10.27 20.76 -16.45
N LEU A 305 -10.92 19.60 -16.35
CA LEU A 305 -10.30 18.35 -15.92
C LEU A 305 -10.54 17.29 -17.01
N ASN A 306 -9.48 16.91 -17.74
CA ASN A 306 -9.55 16.01 -18.90
C ASN A 306 -10.75 16.35 -19.81
N ASP A 307 -10.75 17.58 -20.32
CA ASP A 307 -11.78 18.14 -21.23
C ASP A 307 -13.19 18.30 -20.62
N THR A 308 -13.39 17.94 -19.35
CA THR A 308 -14.64 18.19 -18.64
C THR A 308 -14.60 19.58 -17.99
N PRO A 309 -15.51 20.50 -18.35
CA PRO A 309 -15.58 21.81 -17.72
C PRO A 309 -16.20 21.71 -16.31
N PHE A 310 -15.52 22.33 -15.36
CA PHE A 310 -15.99 22.61 -14.01
C PHE A 310 -16.20 24.11 -13.93
N GLU A 311 -17.44 24.56 -14.13
CA GLU A 311 -17.76 25.98 -14.21
C GLU A 311 -18.36 26.49 -12.90
N ASN A 312 -17.84 27.62 -12.42
CA ASN A 312 -18.41 28.37 -11.29
C ASN A 312 -18.58 27.51 -10.04
N ILE A 313 -17.58 26.68 -9.73
CA ILE A 313 -17.57 25.83 -8.54
C ILE A 313 -17.31 26.69 -7.31
N ILE A 314 -18.26 26.72 -6.39
CA ILE A 314 -18.11 27.42 -5.12
C ILE A 314 -17.18 26.62 -4.21
N CYS A 315 -16.15 27.29 -3.69
CA CYS A 315 -15.22 26.72 -2.74
C CYS A 315 -15.07 27.63 -1.52
N GLU A 316 -15.01 27.04 -0.33
CA GLU A 316 -14.63 27.72 0.90
C GLU A 316 -13.12 27.67 1.09
N VAL A 317 -12.48 28.80 1.40
CA VAL A 317 -11.06 28.87 1.73
C VAL A 317 -10.86 28.36 3.15
N VAL A 318 -10.30 27.16 3.28
CA VAL A 318 -10.03 26.53 4.58
C VAL A 318 -8.64 26.86 5.12
N ARG A 319 -7.72 27.32 4.27
CA ARG A 319 -6.39 27.79 4.69
C ARG A 319 -5.76 28.73 3.67
N THR A 320 -4.92 29.64 4.17
CA THR A 320 -4.08 30.49 3.32
C THR A 320 -2.59 30.21 3.58
N ILE A 321 -1.85 29.87 2.53
CA ILE A 321 -0.44 29.47 2.58
C ILE A 321 0.38 30.50 1.82
N LYS A 322 1.23 31.23 2.53
CA LYS A 322 2.19 32.17 1.94
C LYS A 322 3.51 31.44 1.66
N ASN A 323 4.10 31.69 0.50
CA ASN A 323 5.46 31.22 0.25
C ASN A 323 6.45 32.17 0.94
N PRO A 324 7.31 31.71 1.85
CA PRO A 324 8.33 32.59 2.46
C PRO A 324 9.37 33.08 1.46
N PHE A 325 9.52 32.41 0.31
CA PHE A 325 10.53 32.69 -0.71
C PHE A 325 9.95 33.32 -1.99
N SER A 326 8.63 33.51 -2.10
CA SER A 326 8.04 34.17 -3.27
C SER A 326 6.84 35.05 -2.90
N LYS A 327 6.45 35.96 -3.80
CA LYS A 327 5.23 36.75 -3.65
C LYS A 327 3.94 35.95 -3.91
N GLY A 328 4.07 34.64 -4.13
CA GLY A 328 2.97 33.74 -4.43
C GLY A 328 2.13 33.43 -3.20
N LEU A 329 0.87 33.13 -3.46
CA LEU A 329 -0.12 32.82 -2.44
C LEU A 329 -0.91 31.58 -2.87
N CYS A 330 -1.08 30.64 -1.96
CA CYS A 330 -1.91 29.47 -2.19
C CYS A 330 -3.07 29.44 -1.20
N TYR A 331 -4.23 29.01 -1.68
CA TYR A 331 -5.42 28.74 -0.90
C TYR A 331 -5.67 27.24 -0.91
N GLY A 332 -5.85 26.66 0.27
CA GLY A 332 -6.51 25.36 0.37
C GLY A 332 -8.00 25.61 0.41
N CYS A 333 -8.74 25.09 -0.55
CA CYS A 333 -10.16 25.32 -0.70
C CYS A 333 -10.94 24.00 -0.61
N SER A 334 -12.05 24.00 0.13
CA SER A 334 -13.01 22.89 0.18
C SER A 334 -14.16 23.19 -0.77
N PHE A 335 -14.62 22.20 -1.54
CA PHE A 335 -15.81 22.39 -2.37
C PHE A 335 -17.06 22.53 -1.49
N VAL A 336 -17.96 23.43 -1.88
CA VAL A 336 -19.28 23.58 -1.28
C VAL A 336 -20.29 22.84 -2.15
N ASP A 337 -20.90 21.79 -1.62
CA ASP A 337 -21.95 21.00 -2.27
C ASP A 337 -21.64 20.58 -3.73
N LEU A 338 -20.42 20.10 -3.99
CA LEU A 338 -20.02 19.65 -5.33
C LEU A 338 -20.97 18.53 -5.81
N PRO A 339 -21.63 18.66 -6.98
CA PRO A 339 -22.49 17.61 -7.52
C PRO A 339 -21.79 16.24 -7.62
N LYS A 340 -22.52 15.16 -7.33
CA LYS A 340 -21.98 13.77 -7.34
C LYS A 340 -21.31 13.41 -8.67
N GLN A 341 -21.83 13.88 -9.79
CA GLN A 341 -21.24 13.65 -11.11
C GLN A 341 -19.81 14.21 -11.19
N TYR A 342 -19.59 15.42 -10.69
CA TYR A 342 -18.26 16.03 -10.63
C TYR A 342 -17.34 15.35 -9.63
N GLN A 343 -17.85 14.94 -8.46
CA GLN A 343 -17.10 14.13 -7.51
C GLN A 343 -16.58 12.83 -8.14
N GLN A 344 -17.44 12.11 -8.88
CA GLN A 344 -17.08 10.88 -9.60
C GLN A 344 -16.04 11.13 -10.68
N LYS A 345 -16.13 12.25 -11.41
CA LYS A 345 -15.13 12.63 -12.42
C LYS A 345 -13.76 12.88 -11.81
N ILE A 346 -13.70 13.60 -10.68
CA ILE A 346 -12.43 13.79 -9.95
C ILE A 346 -11.89 12.45 -9.45
N GLN A 347 -12.73 11.59 -8.88
CA GLN A 347 -12.31 10.29 -8.38
C GLN A 347 -11.76 9.40 -9.51
N GLN A 348 -12.45 9.35 -10.66
CA GLN A 348 -12.01 8.60 -11.82
C GLN A 348 -10.67 9.11 -12.34
N PHE A 349 -10.51 10.43 -12.46
CA PHE A 349 -9.25 11.06 -12.86
C PHE A 349 -8.10 10.62 -11.96
N ILE A 350 -8.25 10.74 -10.63
CA ILE A 350 -7.21 10.36 -9.67
C ILE A 350 -6.86 8.87 -9.80
N TRP A 351 -7.86 8.01 -9.99
CA TRP A 351 -7.63 6.58 -10.13
C TRP A 351 -6.87 6.21 -11.41
N GLU A 352 -7.20 6.85 -12.53
CA GLU A 352 -6.51 6.67 -13.80
C GLU A 352 -5.05 7.12 -13.70
N GLU A 353 -4.78 8.26 -13.08
CA GLU A 353 -3.43 8.76 -12.85
C GLU A 353 -2.62 7.85 -11.93
N GLN A 354 -3.21 7.34 -10.84
CA GLN A 354 -2.58 6.35 -9.96
C GLN A 354 -2.20 5.07 -10.73
N ARG A 355 -3.09 4.58 -11.60
CA ARG A 355 -2.81 3.41 -12.44
C ARG A 355 -1.67 3.65 -13.41
N LYS A 356 -1.59 4.84 -14.02
CA LYS A 356 -0.46 5.23 -14.88
C LYS A 356 0.86 5.19 -14.09
N ILE A 357 0.89 5.77 -12.89
CA ILE A 357 2.09 5.73 -12.04
C ILE A 357 2.47 4.28 -11.68
N ILE A 358 1.51 3.45 -11.25
CA ILE A 358 1.80 2.04 -10.94
C ILE A 358 2.41 1.32 -12.16
N LYS A 359 1.90 1.60 -13.36
CA LYS A 359 2.42 1.03 -14.60
C LYS A 359 3.86 1.48 -14.87
N LEU A 360 4.16 2.77 -14.75
CA LEU A 360 5.52 3.30 -14.90
C LEU A 360 6.50 2.68 -13.90
N TYR A 361 6.08 2.46 -12.65
CA TYR A 361 6.92 1.80 -11.65
C TYR A 361 7.21 0.34 -12.01
N LYS A 362 6.22 -0.37 -12.59
CA LYS A 362 6.40 -1.76 -13.05
C LYS A 362 7.26 -1.88 -14.31
N GLU A 363 7.15 -0.92 -15.22
CA GLU A 363 7.91 -0.91 -16.48
C GLU A 363 9.37 -0.45 -16.29
N GLY A 364 9.74 -0.10 -15.06
CA GLY A 364 11.06 0.44 -14.73
C GLY A 364 11.12 1.91 -15.12
N VAL A 365 11.34 2.77 -14.14
CA VAL A 365 11.94 4.08 -14.42
C VAL A 365 13.29 3.78 -15.06
N SER A 366 13.36 3.93 -16.38
CA SER A 366 14.59 3.97 -17.17
C SER A 366 15.50 5.08 -16.69
#